data_AF-K2NIJ2-F1
#
_entry.id   AF-K2NIJ2-F1
#
_cell.length_a   1.000
_cell.length_b   1.000
_cell.length_c   1.000
_cell.angle_alpha   90.00
_cell.angle_beta   90.00
_cell.angle_gamma   90.00
#
_symmetry.space_group_name_H-M   'P 1'
#
loop_
_entity.id
_entity.type
_entity.pdbx_description
1 polymer ?
#
loop_
_entity_poly.entity_id
_entity_poly.type
_entity_poly.pdbx_seq_one_letter_code
_entity_poly.pdbx_strand_id
1 'polypeptide(L)'
;MQPALSLITTWAAEHNLRINVDKGDATLFYTSSNTRSDEDTVDLHLGSGNLRIQSRPVRLLDNTFDRLPNFATHASNAAKQTTSRRYQLRLVAQAGAPHHTMQSFLIGYVHIVLFHNGVAVIPCLAPTYLHHMEVRYRDCCKTSLGLSASTEDTSVCLAANLPSLRKILWLRALTQYERYIRLHGHEDPRPLIYS
;
A
#
# COMPACT_ATOMS: atom_id res chain seq x y z
N MET A 1 12.52 17.24 12.46
CA MET A 1 11.24 16.67 12.95
C MET A 1 10.57 17.52 14.03
N GLN A 2 11.24 17.90 15.13
CA GLN A 2 10.62 18.70 16.20
C GLN A 2 9.91 19.99 15.72
N PRO A 3 10.47 20.81 14.81
CA PRO A 3 9.78 22.01 14.32
C PRO A 3 8.42 21.72 13.67
N ALA A 4 8.31 20.61 12.92
CA ALA A 4 7.06 20.21 12.29
C ALA A 4 6.01 19.75 13.32
N LEU A 5 6.42 19.01 14.36
CA LEU A 5 5.52 18.61 15.43
C LEU A 5 5.02 19.81 16.25
N SER A 6 5.89 20.79 16.49
CA SER A 6 5.49 22.05 17.14
C SER A 6 4.47 22.80 16.30
N LEU A 7 4.67 22.91 14.98
CA LEU A 7 3.71 23.54 14.07
C LEU A 7 2.34 22.83 14.11
N ILE A 8 2.33 21.50 14.03
CA ILE A 8 1.09 20.69 14.10
C ILE A 8 0.40 20.89 15.45
N THR A 9 1.17 20.97 16.55
CA THR A 9 0.65 21.20 17.90
C THR A 9 0.00 22.57 18.02
N THR A 10 0.66 23.63 17.52
CA THR A 10 0.12 24.98 17.51
C THR A 10 -1.17 25.05 16.69
N TRP A 11 -1.15 24.51 15.47
CA TRP A 11 -2.32 24.45 14.61
C TRP A 11 -3.50 23.73 15.27
N ALA A 12 -3.24 22.58 15.92
CA ALA A 12 -4.28 21.86 16.64
C ALA A 12 -4.88 22.70 17.77
N ALA A 13 -4.05 23.40 18.54
CA ALA A 13 -4.50 24.28 19.62
C ALA A 13 -5.35 25.46 19.11
N GLU A 14 -4.93 26.12 18.01
CA GLU A 14 -5.68 27.20 17.35
C GLU A 14 -7.08 26.74 16.91
N HIS A 15 -7.22 25.48 16.53
CA HIS A 15 -8.49 24.87 16.12
C HIS A 15 -9.24 24.14 17.25
N ASN A 16 -8.83 24.31 18.52
CA ASN A 16 -9.42 23.65 19.68
C ASN A 16 -9.41 22.10 19.59
N LEU A 17 -8.44 21.54 18.88
CA LEU A 17 -8.23 20.10 18.74
C LEU A 17 -7.20 19.61 19.77
N ARG A 18 -7.45 18.44 20.35
CA ARG A 18 -6.51 17.77 21.27
C ARG A 18 -5.83 16.59 20.60
N ILE A 19 -4.50 16.64 20.54
CA ILE A 19 -3.69 15.52 20.03
C ILE A 19 -3.69 14.39 21.07
N ASN A 20 -4.03 13.18 20.63
CA ASN A 20 -3.93 11.97 21.46
C ASN A 20 -2.54 11.35 21.27
N VAL A 21 -1.64 11.63 22.21
CA VAL A 21 -0.25 11.12 22.17
C VAL A 21 -0.20 9.60 22.33
N ASP A 22 -1.11 9.01 23.11
CA ASP A 22 -1.16 7.55 23.34
C ASP A 22 -1.50 6.76 22.06
N LYS A 23 -2.15 7.41 21.09
CA LYS A 23 -2.42 6.85 19.75
C LYS A 23 -1.39 7.27 18.70
N GLY A 24 -0.46 8.15 19.07
CA GLY A 24 0.64 8.55 18.21
C GLY A 24 1.67 7.44 18.10
N ASP A 25 2.17 7.21 16.88
CA ASP A 25 3.25 6.27 16.64
C ASP A 25 4.27 6.90 15.70
N ALA A 26 5.54 6.54 15.89
CA ALA A 26 6.64 7.06 15.10
C ALA A 26 7.77 6.03 14.99
N THR A 27 8.38 6.00 13.81
CA THR A 27 9.48 5.09 13.52
C THR A 27 10.55 5.72 12.66
N LEU A 28 11.75 5.17 12.77
CA LEU A 28 12.88 5.45 11.89
C LEU A 28 12.86 4.48 10.72
N PHE A 29 12.92 5.04 9.51
CA PHE A 29 13.20 4.26 8.31
C PHE A 29 14.70 4.21 8.06
N TYR A 30 15.20 3.04 7.70
CA TYR A 30 16.56 2.90 7.19
C TYR A 30 16.57 2.97 5.67
N THR A 31 17.63 3.57 5.13
CA THR A 31 17.88 3.61 3.69
C THR A 31 18.49 2.30 3.18
N SER A 32 19.09 1.48 4.06
CA SER A 32 19.67 0.18 3.73
C SER A 32 19.55 -0.83 4.88
N SER A 33 19.67 -2.13 4.56
CA SER A 33 19.74 -3.19 5.58
C SER A 33 21.01 -3.14 6.44
N ASN A 34 22.07 -2.49 5.94
CA ASN A 34 23.40 -2.50 6.54
C ASN A 34 23.59 -1.40 7.60
N THR A 35 22.67 -0.43 7.64
CA THR A 35 22.67 0.69 8.59
C THR A 35 21.79 0.44 9.81
N ARG A 36 21.50 -0.84 10.12
CA ARG A 36 20.57 -1.22 11.17
C ARG A 36 21.25 -1.11 12.54
N SER A 37 21.02 0.01 13.23
CA SER A 37 21.29 0.16 14.68
C SER A 37 19.98 0.00 15.43
N ASP A 38 19.89 -0.97 16.35
CA ASP A 38 18.71 -1.15 17.20
C ASP A 38 18.65 -0.15 18.38
N GLU A 39 19.66 0.72 18.55
CA GLU A 39 19.81 1.62 19.71
C GLU A 39 19.33 3.07 19.49
N ASP A 40 18.90 3.43 18.29
CA ASP A 40 18.52 4.81 17.99
C ASP A 40 17.07 5.09 18.46
N THR A 41 16.91 5.44 19.75
CA THR A 41 15.64 5.98 20.28
C THR A 41 15.73 7.48 20.48
N VAL A 42 14.73 8.22 20.00
CA VAL A 42 14.64 9.68 20.15
C VAL A 42 13.25 10.03 20.68
N ASP A 43 13.19 10.78 21.78
CA ASP A 43 11.94 11.32 22.30
C ASP A 43 11.71 12.72 21.73
N LEU A 44 10.55 12.94 21.13
CA LEU A 44 10.13 14.25 20.63
C LEU A 44 8.91 14.75 21.39
N HIS A 45 8.77 16.07 21.54
CA HIS A 45 7.59 16.66 22.15
C HIS A 45 6.43 16.73 21.15
N LEU A 46 5.24 16.28 21.59
CA LEU A 46 4.00 16.34 20.83
C LEU A 46 2.86 16.76 21.76
N GLY A 47 2.35 17.98 21.59
CA GLY A 47 1.37 18.52 22.55
C GLY A 47 1.94 18.61 23.96
N SER A 48 1.18 18.09 24.93
CA SER A 48 1.59 18.01 26.33
C SER A 48 2.36 16.73 26.68
N GLY A 49 2.69 15.88 25.69
CA GLY A 49 3.33 14.58 25.90
C GLY A 49 4.57 14.37 25.02
N ASN A 50 5.14 13.16 25.12
CA ASN A 50 6.31 12.77 24.34
C ASN A 50 5.94 11.67 23.34
N LEU A 51 6.27 11.90 22.07
CA LEU A 51 6.22 10.92 21.01
C LEU A 51 7.60 10.25 20.92
N ARG A 52 7.64 8.97 21.31
CA ARG A 52 8.86 8.18 21.28
C ARG A 52 9.09 7.57 19.90
N ILE A 53 10.17 7.97 19.25
CA ILE A 53 10.62 7.37 18.00
C ILE A 53 11.45 6.14 18.34
N GLN A 54 11.07 5.00 17.75
CA GLN A 54 11.78 3.73 17.91
C GLN A 54 12.04 3.09 16.56
N SER A 55 13.12 2.31 16.47
CA SER A 55 13.30 1.39 15.36
C SER A 55 12.29 0.23 15.47
N ARG A 56 11.07 0.41 14.99
CA ARG A 56 10.04 -0.65 14.97
C ARG A 56 9.07 -0.47 13.81
N PRO A 57 8.47 -1.55 13.28
CA PRO A 57 7.39 -1.38 12.33
C PRO A 57 6.20 -0.64 12.95
N VAL A 58 5.56 0.24 12.20
CA VAL A 58 4.36 0.99 12.63
C VAL A 58 3.17 0.66 11.74
N ARG A 59 1.96 0.86 12.27
CA ARG A 59 0.73 0.56 11.53
C ARG A 59 -0.07 1.83 11.25
N LEU A 60 -0.50 1.99 10.00
CA LEU A 60 -1.44 3.05 9.60
C LEU A 60 -2.48 2.45 8.67
N LEU A 61 -3.76 2.53 9.07
CA LEU A 61 -4.90 2.00 8.31
C LEU A 61 -4.68 0.55 7.86
N ASP A 62 -4.28 -0.32 8.79
CA ASP A 62 -3.91 -1.73 8.57
C ASP A 62 -2.67 -2.01 7.70
N ASN A 63 -1.99 -0.98 7.21
CA ASN A 63 -0.70 -1.14 6.55
C ASN A 63 0.42 -1.14 7.58
N THR A 64 1.25 -2.18 7.54
CA THR A 64 2.51 -2.18 8.27
C THR A 64 3.58 -1.47 7.43
N PHE A 65 4.14 -0.42 7.99
CA PHE A 65 5.33 0.26 7.49
C PHE A 65 6.53 -0.41 8.14
N ASP A 66 7.26 -1.19 7.35
CA ASP A 66 8.48 -1.86 7.79
C ASP A 66 9.60 -0.83 8.02
N ARG A 67 10.60 -1.22 8.83
CA ARG A 67 11.78 -0.37 9.09
C ARG A 67 12.55 -0.02 7.81
N LEU A 68 12.51 -0.90 6.81
CA LEU A 68 12.96 -0.62 5.46
C LEU A 68 11.69 -0.32 4.64
N PRO A 69 11.61 0.79 3.89
CA PRO A 69 10.39 1.17 3.16
C PRO A 69 10.20 0.32 1.88
N ASN A 70 10.38 -1.00 1.97
CA ASN A 70 10.15 -1.98 0.92
C ASN A 70 8.78 -2.68 1.04
N PHE A 71 8.09 -2.45 2.17
CA PHE A 71 6.75 -2.95 2.48
C PHE A 71 6.57 -4.47 2.34
N ALA A 72 7.63 -5.23 2.68
CA ALA A 72 7.64 -6.68 2.64
C ALA A 72 6.53 -7.32 3.49
N THR A 73 6.27 -6.79 4.68
CA THR A 73 5.22 -7.29 5.58
C THR A 73 3.83 -7.07 4.98
N HIS A 74 3.59 -5.89 4.39
CA HIS A 74 2.34 -5.63 3.68
C HIS A 74 2.17 -6.61 2.51
N ALA A 75 3.22 -6.81 1.71
CA ALA A 75 3.18 -7.75 0.59
C ALA A 75 2.89 -9.19 1.02
N SER A 76 3.51 -9.64 2.11
CA SER A 76 3.28 -10.96 2.70
C SER A 76 1.83 -11.12 3.18
N ASN A 77 1.28 -10.11 3.84
CA ASN A 77 -0.11 -10.13 4.31
C ASN A 77 -1.10 -10.14 3.14
N ALA A 78 -0.89 -9.28 2.15
CA ALA A 78 -1.71 -9.24 0.94
C ALA A 78 -1.64 -10.58 0.18
N ALA A 79 -0.46 -11.20 0.11
CA ALA A 79 -0.28 -12.53 -0.50
C ALA A 79 -1.06 -13.64 0.22
N LYS A 80 -1.04 -13.65 1.56
CA LYS A 80 -1.80 -14.61 2.38
C LYS A 80 -3.31 -14.44 2.16
N GLN A 81 -3.79 -13.20 2.26
CA GLN A 81 -5.21 -12.90 2.06
C GLN A 81 -5.67 -13.26 0.64
N THR A 82 -4.91 -12.85 -0.39
CA THR A 82 -5.21 -13.16 -1.79
C THR A 82 -5.26 -14.67 -2.05
N THR A 83 -4.40 -15.45 -1.39
CA THR A 83 -4.42 -16.92 -1.51
C THR A 83 -5.72 -17.51 -1.00
N SER A 84 -6.20 -17.07 0.16
CA SER A 84 -7.50 -17.50 0.70
C SER A 84 -8.65 -17.09 -0.22
N ARG A 85 -8.63 -15.86 -0.75
CA ARG A 85 -9.69 -15.35 -1.64
C ARG A 85 -9.74 -16.07 -2.98
N ARG A 86 -8.58 -16.44 -3.52
CA ARG A 86 -8.49 -17.24 -4.75
C ARG A 86 -9.11 -18.64 -4.58
N TYR A 87 -8.98 -19.27 -3.41
CA TYR A 87 -9.66 -20.53 -3.16
C TYR A 87 -11.19 -20.38 -3.27
N GLN A 88 -11.74 -19.31 -2.69
CA GLN A 88 -13.17 -18.98 -2.78
C GLN A 88 -13.58 -18.69 -4.23
N LEU A 89 -12.78 -17.91 -4.96
CA LEU A 89 -12.98 -17.63 -6.38
C LEU A 89 -13.03 -18.92 -7.21
N ARG A 90 -12.15 -19.89 -6.91
CA ARG A 90 -12.12 -21.19 -7.58
C ARG A 90 -13.41 -21.98 -7.36
N LEU A 91 -13.97 -21.96 -6.14
CA LEU A 91 -15.23 -22.65 -5.84
C LEU A 91 -16.39 -22.06 -6.65
N VAL A 92 -16.45 -20.73 -6.77
CA VAL A 92 -17.49 -20.05 -7.57
C VAL A 92 -17.32 -20.36 -9.07
N ALA A 93 -16.08 -20.39 -9.56
CA ALA A 93 -15.79 -20.78 -10.95
C ALA A 93 -16.24 -22.23 -11.23
N GLN A 94 -15.93 -23.16 -10.31
CA GLN A 94 -16.31 -24.57 -10.42
C GLN A 94 -17.82 -24.80 -10.38
N ALA A 95 -18.57 -23.92 -9.72
CA ALA A 95 -20.03 -23.94 -9.73
C ALA A 95 -20.65 -23.48 -11.06
N GLY A 96 -19.83 -23.12 -12.06
CA GLY A 96 -20.30 -22.70 -13.38
C GLY A 96 -20.88 -21.29 -13.42
N ALA A 97 -20.45 -20.41 -12.49
CA ALA A 97 -20.90 -19.04 -12.47
C ALA A 97 -20.59 -18.32 -13.81
N PRO A 98 -21.51 -17.49 -14.31
CA PRO A 98 -21.32 -16.83 -15.59
C PRO A 98 -20.20 -15.79 -15.50
N HIS A 99 -19.58 -15.49 -16.65
CA HIS A 99 -18.37 -14.66 -16.74
C HIS A 99 -18.52 -13.29 -16.06
N HIS A 100 -19.65 -12.60 -16.24
CA HIS A 100 -19.89 -11.30 -15.61
C HIS A 100 -19.96 -11.39 -14.07
N THR A 101 -20.54 -12.46 -13.51
CA THR A 101 -20.54 -12.71 -12.06
C THR A 101 -19.14 -12.99 -11.57
N MET A 102 -18.35 -13.79 -12.31
CA MET A 102 -16.96 -14.07 -11.99
C MET A 102 -16.10 -12.81 -11.98
N GLN A 103 -16.33 -11.91 -12.92
CA GLN A 103 -15.65 -10.62 -12.98
C GLN A 103 -15.99 -9.76 -11.74
N SER A 104 -17.27 -9.64 -11.38
CA SER A 104 -17.68 -8.92 -10.17
C SER A 104 -17.08 -9.53 -8.90
N PHE A 105 -17.03 -10.86 -8.81
CA PHE A 105 -16.39 -11.56 -7.68
C PHE A 105 -14.88 -11.29 -7.63
N LEU A 106 -14.18 -11.34 -8.76
CA LEU A 106 -12.74 -11.06 -8.81
C LEU A 106 -12.42 -9.62 -8.39
N ILE A 107 -13.26 -8.65 -8.78
CA ILE A 107 -13.14 -7.27 -8.32
C ILE A 107 -13.44 -7.17 -6.81
N GLY A 108 -14.58 -7.69 -6.36
CA GLY A 108 -15.01 -7.56 -4.97
C GLY A 108 -14.13 -8.30 -3.96
N TYR A 109 -13.61 -9.48 -4.31
CA TYR A 109 -12.86 -10.32 -3.37
C TYR A 109 -11.35 -10.19 -3.46
N VAL A 110 -10.80 -10.02 -4.67
CA VAL A 110 -9.34 -10.01 -4.87
C VAL A 110 -8.82 -8.60 -5.08
N HIS A 111 -9.46 -7.78 -5.92
CA HIS A 111 -9.00 -6.39 -6.09
C HIS A 111 -9.14 -5.61 -4.80
N ILE A 112 -10.27 -5.74 -4.10
CA ILE A 112 -10.43 -5.07 -2.81
C ILE A 112 -9.28 -5.50 -1.89
N VAL A 113 -9.00 -6.79 -1.72
CA VAL A 113 -7.90 -7.21 -0.83
C VAL A 113 -6.53 -6.69 -1.26
N LEU A 114 -6.21 -6.69 -2.56
CA LEU A 114 -4.92 -6.22 -3.05
C LEU A 114 -4.75 -4.70 -2.88
N PHE A 115 -5.83 -3.94 -3.09
CA PHE A 115 -5.75 -2.48 -3.11
C PHE A 115 -6.31 -1.83 -1.83
N HIS A 116 -6.98 -2.56 -0.96
CA HIS A 116 -7.55 -1.99 0.26
C HIS A 116 -6.41 -1.54 1.15
N ASN A 117 -6.37 -0.24 1.40
CA ASN A 117 -5.33 0.48 2.13
C ASN A 117 -3.91 0.40 1.52
N GLY A 118 -3.63 -0.55 0.62
CA GLY A 118 -2.35 -0.73 -0.06
C GLY A 118 -2.14 0.12 -1.31
N VAL A 119 -3.13 0.90 -1.76
CA VAL A 119 -3.04 1.70 -3.01
C VAL A 119 -1.79 2.57 -3.09
N ALA A 120 -1.48 3.26 -2.00
CA ALA A 120 -0.33 4.15 -1.89
C ALA A 120 0.98 3.38 -1.65
N VAL A 121 0.87 2.14 -1.16
CA VAL A 121 2.00 1.30 -0.76
C VAL A 121 2.51 0.44 -1.92
N ILE A 122 1.62 -0.10 -2.74
CA ILE A 122 1.98 -1.02 -3.83
C ILE A 122 3.00 -0.42 -4.81
N PRO A 123 2.90 0.86 -5.23
CA PRO A 123 3.93 1.48 -6.07
C PRO A 123 5.32 1.55 -5.42
N CYS A 124 5.39 1.53 -4.10
CA CYS A 124 6.62 1.60 -3.31
C CYS A 124 7.20 0.21 -2.97
N LEU A 125 6.56 -0.87 -3.41
CA LEU A 125 7.08 -2.22 -3.19
C LEU A 125 8.43 -2.40 -3.90
N ALA A 126 9.34 -3.12 -3.25
CA ALA A 126 10.54 -3.57 -3.94
C ALA A 126 10.16 -4.41 -5.18
N PRO A 127 10.95 -4.34 -6.28
CA PRO A 127 10.61 -5.00 -7.54
C PRO A 127 10.23 -6.47 -7.41
N THR A 128 10.91 -7.22 -6.54
CA THR A 128 10.62 -8.64 -6.26
C THR A 128 9.21 -8.83 -5.70
N TYR A 129 8.79 -8.03 -4.72
CA TYR A 129 7.45 -8.15 -4.13
C TYR A 129 6.36 -7.70 -5.10
N LEU A 130 6.62 -6.64 -5.88
CA LEU A 130 5.72 -6.20 -6.93
C LEU A 130 5.51 -7.31 -7.96
N HIS A 131 6.58 -7.95 -8.43
CA HIS A 131 6.49 -9.07 -9.37
C HIS A 131 5.66 -10.23 -8.80
N HIS A 132 5.88 -10.60 -7.54
CA HIS A 132 5.06 -11.64 -6.89
C HIS A 132 3.58 -11.27 -6.79
N MET A 133 3.25 -10.00 -6.57
CA MET A 133 1.85 -9.54 -6.61
C MET A 133 1.27 -9.63 -8.02
N GLU A 134 2.03 -9.27 -9.06
CA GLU A 134 1.59 -9.38 -10.45
C GLU A 134 1.28 -10.83 -10.83
N VAL A 135 2.14 -11.77 -10.44
CA VAL A 135 1.90 -13.21 -10.67
C VAL A 135 0.62 -13.66 -9.99
N ARG A 136 0.43 -13.33 -8.71
CA ARG A 136 -0.80 -13.70 -7.97
C ARG A 136 -2.05 -13.08 -8.55
N TYR A 137 -1.96 -11.84 -9.02
CA TYR A 137 -3.06 -11.16 -9.69
C TYR A 137 -3.45 -11.90 -10.97
N ARG A 138 -2.47 -12.31 -11.79
CA ARG A 138 -2.71 -13.14 -12.98
C ARG A 138 -3.32 -14.50 -12.64
N ASP A 139 -2.83 -15.16 -11.60
CA ASP A 139 -3.39 -16.44 -11.13
C ASP A 139 -4.87 -16.32 -10.75
N CYS A 140 -5.26 -15.19 -10.16
CA CYS A 140 -6.67 -14.93 -9.83
C CYS A 140 -7.51 -14.74 -11.11
N CYS A 141 -6.98 -14.04 -12.13
CA CYS A 141 -7.63 -13.95 -13.44
C CYS A 141 -7.76 -15.32 -14.13
N LYS A 142 -6.74 -16.19 -14.07
CA LYS A 142 -6.83 -17.57 -14.59
C LYS A 142 -7.92 -18.34 -13.88
N THR A 143 -7.95 -18.25 -12.55
CA THR A 143 -8.94 -18.90 -11.69
C THR A 143 -10.36 -18.43 -12.01
N SER A 144 -10.57 -17.13 -12.25
CA SER A 144 -11.91 -16.63 -12.61
C SER A 144 -12.42 -17.11 -13.95
N LEU A 145 -11.49 -17.43 -14.87
CA LEU A 145 -11.80 -17.95 -16.20
C LEU A 145 -11.89 -19.48 -16.22
N GLY A 146 -11.65 -20.16 -15.09
CA GLY A 146 -11.56 -21.62 -15.03
C GLY A 146 -10.34 -22.19 -15.79
N LEU A 147 -9.35 -21.36 -16.11
CA LEU A 147 -8.15 -21.77 -16.82
C LEU A 147 -7.13 -22.41 -15.88
N SER A 148 -6.41 -23.42 -16.37
CA SER A 148 -5.31 -24.05 -15.65
C SER A 148 -4.04 -23.18 -15.68
N ALA A 149 -3.07 -23.49 -14.82
CA ALA A 149 -1.86 -22.68 -14.66
C ALA A 149 -1.00 -22.55 -15.94
N SER A 150 -1.10 -23.48 -16.90
CA SER A 150 -0.21 -23.56 -18.06
C SER A 150 -0.66 -22.77 -19.30
N THR A 151 -1.78 -22.03 -19.25
CA THR A 151 -2.21 -21.18 -20.37
C THR A 151 -1.30 -19.95 -20.48
N GLU A 152 -0.83 -19.65 -21.70
CA GLU A 152 0.14 -18.59 -22.02
C GLU A 152 -0.29 -17.21 -21.49
N ASP A 153 0.68 -16.49 -20.91
CA ASP A 153 0.46 -15.58 -19.76
C ASP A 153 0.02 -14.15 -20.14
N THR A 154 0.18 -13.76 -21.41
CA THR A 154 0.20 -12.34 -21.80
C THR A 154 -1.18 -11.70 -21.92
N SER A 155 -2.27 -12.49 -22.02
CA SER A 155 -3.63 -11.97 -22.29
C SER A 155 -4.66 -12.28 -21.19
N VAL A 156 -4.31 -12.98 -20.11
CA VAL A 156 -5.28 -13.49 -19.13
C VAL A 156 -6.09 -12.37 -18.45
N CYS A 157 -5.44 -11.26 -18.06
CA CYS A 157 -6.17 -10.14 -17.46
C CYS A 157 -7.20 -9.55 -18.44
N LEU A 158 -6.83 -9.43 -19.72
CA LEU A 158 -7.72 -8.94 -20.77
C LEU A 158 -8.92 -9.87 -20.95
N ALA A 159 -8.69 -11.19 -20.99
CA ALA A 159 -9.77 -12.19 -21.09
C ALA A 159 -10.71 -12.18 -19.86
N ALA A 160 -10.18 -11.83 -18.69
CA ALA A 160 -10.97 -11.58 -17.48
C ALA A 160 -11.66 -10.19 -17.48
N ASN A 161 -11.60 -9.44 -18.58
CA ASN A 161 -12.08 -8.06 -18.71
C ASN A 161 -11.50 -7.12 -17.65
N LEU A 162 -10.21 -7.26 -17.37
CA LEU A 162 -9.49 -6.49 -16.35
C LEU A 162 -8.19 -5.90 -16.87
N PRO A 163 -7.82 -4.69 -16.43
CA PRO A 163 -6.49 -4.16 -16.67
C PRO A 163 -5.43 -4.99 -15.92
N SER A 164 -4.20 -5.03 -16.45
CA SER A 164 -3.07 -5.59 -15.72
C SER A 164 -2.79 -4.80 -14.44
N LEU A 165 -2.20 -5.45 -13.43
CA LEU A 165 -1.83 -4.79 -12.17
C LEU A 165 -0.98 -3.53 -12.43
N ARG A 166 0.00 -3.63 -13.31
CA ARG A 166 0.86 -2.51 -13.70
C ARG A 166 0.08 -1.33 -14.29
N LYS A 167 -0.91 -1.60 -15.15
CA LYS A 167 -1.76 -0.54 -15.73
C LYS A 167 -2.62 0.12 -14.65
N ILE A 168 -3.16 -0.64 -13.70
CA ILE A 168 -3.90 -0.09 -12.56
C ILE A 168 -2.99 0.83 -11.73
N LEU A 169 -1.79 0.37 -11.40
CA LEU A 169 -0.85 1.14 -10.59
C LEU A 169 -0.42 2.43 -11.29
N TRP A 170 -0.15 2.36 -12.59
CA TRP A 170 0.19 3.54 -13.39
C TRP A 170 -0.94 4.57 -13.42
N LEU A 171 -2.19 4.16 -13.67
CA LEU A 171 -3.35 5.05 -13.63
C LEU A 171 -3.54 5.71 -12.26
N ARG A 172 -3.28 4.95 -11.18
CA ARG A 172 -3.39 5.48 -9.82
C ARG A 172 -2.26 6.45 -9.50
N ALA A 173 -1.02 6.14 -9.90
CA ALA A 173 0.12 7.05 -9.75
C ALA A 173 -0.14 8.37 -10.50
N LEU A 174 -0.65 8.31 -11.73
CA LEU A 174 -1.03 9.49 -12.49
C LEU A 174 -2.11 10.31 -11.78
N THR A 175 -3.17 9.66 -11.28
CA THR A 175 -4.22 10.33 -10.51
C THR A 175 -3.67 11.04 -9.27
N GLN A 176 -2.73 10.41 -8.56
CA GLN A 176 -2.09 11.01 -7.39
C GLN A 176 -1.20 12.21 -7.78
N TYR A 177 -0.45 12.08 -8.87
CA TYR A 177 0.37 13.16 -9.41
C TYR A 177 -0.48 14.36 -9.82
N GLU A 178 -1.61 14.15 -10.49
CA GLU A 178 -2.55 15.21 -10.85
C GLU A 178 -3.16 15.91 -9.62
N ARG A 179 -3.45 15.14 -8.55
CA ARG A 179 -3.92 15.71 -7.28
C ARG A 179 -2.84 16.57 -6.63
N TYR A 180 -1.60 16.07 -6.63
CA TYR A 180 -0.45 16.80 -6.13
C TYR A 180 -0.27 18.14 -6.87
N ILE A 181 -0.27 18.12 -8.20
CA ILE A 181 -0.15 19.37 -9.00
C ILE A 181 -1.30 20.34 -8.68
N ARG A 182 -2.53 19.85 -8.58
CA ARG A 182 -3.70 20.69 -8.27
C ARG A 182 -3.61 21.33 -6.88
N LEU A 183 -3.09 20.59 -5.90
CA LEU A 183 -2.88 21.09 -4.53
C LEU A 183 -1.77 22.14 -4.47
N HIS A 184 -0.73 22.01 -5.31
CA HIS A 184 0.47 22.84 -5.26
C HIS A 184 0.52 23.97 -6.30
N GLY A 185 -0.57 24.24 -7.02
CA GLY A 185 -0.76 25.48 -7.78
C GLY A 185 0.49 26.00 -8.49
N HIS A 186 1.00 25.26 -9.48
CA HIS A 186 1.99 25.76 -10.44
C HIS A 186 3.35 26.27 -9.89
N GLU A 187 3.88 25.69 -8.81
CA GLU A 187 5.33 25.79 -8.52
C GLU A 187 6.04 24.46 -8.74
N ASP A 188 7.09 24.52 -9.56
CA ASP A 188 7.99 23.43 -9.91
C ASP A 188 8.57 22.77 -8.64
N PRO A 189 8.50 21.43 -8.45
CA PRO A 189 8.93 20.76 -7.22
C PRO A 189 10.46 20.78 -6.98
N ARG A 190 11.23 21.43 -7.85
CA ARG A 190 12.70 21.46 -7.78
C ARG A 190 13.35 22.20 -6.60
N PRO A 191 12.74 23.12 -5.81
CA PRO A 191 13.48 23.79 -4.76
C PRO A 191 13.62 22.98 -3.46
N LEU A 192 12.85 21.90 -3.25
CA LEU A 192 12.89 21.12 -2.00
C LEU A 192 13.96 20.02 -1.92
N ILE A 193 14.77 19.85 -2.98
CA ILE A 193 15.86 18.86 -3.00
C ILE A 193 17.19 19.48 -2.47
N TYR A 194 17.25 20.79 -2.25
CA TYR A 194 18.48 21.49 -1.85
C TYR A 194 18.30 22.49 -0.68
N SER A 195 17.43 22.21 0.29
CA SER A 195 17.34 22.99 1.54
C SER A 195 17.50 22.12 2.76
#